data_AF-A0A7M3BX50-F1
#
_entry.id   AF-A0A7M3BX50-F1
#
_cell.length_a   1.000
_cell.length_b   1.000
_cell.length_c   1.000
_cell.angle_alpha   90.00
_cell.angle_beta   90.00
_cell.angle_gamma   90.00
#
_symmetry.space_group_name_H-M   'P 1'
#
loop_
_entity.id
_entity.type
_entity.pdbx_description
1 polymer ?
#
loop_
_entity_poly.entity_id
_entity_poly.type
_entity_poly.pdbx_seq_one_letter_code
_entity_poly.pdbx_strand_id
1 'polypeptide(L)'
;TSPRLADVQKQTLAATPTAIGWHESIETLPQTPLFIVGNELFDAVPIRQFVRAGTGWRERMIGLDDADELHFFAGAGSVDPTLLPDDAENAPQGAIVEVAPARAALMATIAERLARLGGAGLFLDYGYLRPGVGDTLQAVRKHDHEDVLANPGEADLTAHVDFAALAATVRAHGLDAHLSTQGKFLVEMGLLERAGQLGANANEAAREKIAGEVERLAGPQA
;
A
#
# COMPACT_ATOMS: atom_id res chain seq x y z
N THR A 1 4.60 -13.62 -7.39
CA THR A 1 3.63 -14.26 -8.31
C THR A 1 3.91 -13.98 -9.78
N SER A 2 4.45 -12.82 -10.18
CA SER A 2 4.82 -12.56 -11.60
C SER A 2 6.10 -13.30 -12.02
N PRO A 3 6.06 -14.22 -13.01
CA PRO A 3 7.26 -14.96 -13.46
C PRO A 3 8.32 -14.04 -14.06
N ARG A 4 7.90 -13.04 -14.85
CA ARG A 4 8.81 -12.06 -15.47
C ARG A 4 9.61 -11.29 -14.43
N LEU A 5 8.94 -10.78 -13.39
CA LEU A 5 9.62 -10.04 -12.33
C LEU A 5 10.54 -10.95 -11.51
N ALA A 6 10.13 -12.19 -11.25
CA ALA A 6 10.99 -13.15 -10.58
C ALA A 6 12.28 -13.42 -11.37
N ASP A 7 12.21 -13.53 -12.70
CA ASP A 7 13.39 -13.74 -13.54
C ASP A 7 14.32 -12.53 -13.57
N VAL A 8 13.78 -11.31 -13.62
CA VAL A 8 14.58 -10.09 -13.49
C VAL A 8 15.31 -10.07 -12.14
N GLN A 9 14.60 -10.32 -11.04
CA GLN A 9 15.20 -10.29 -9.70
C GLN A 9 16.26 -11.41 -9.52
N LYS A 10 16.03 -12.61 -10.07
CA LYS A 10 17.04 -13.69 -10.12
C LYS A 10 18.31 -13.26 -10.84
N GLN A 11 18.17 -12.61 -12.00
CA GLN A 11 19.31 -12.12 -12.77
C GLN A 11 20.06 -11.02 -12.02
N THR A 12 19.35 -10.04 -11.45
CA THR A 12 19.95 -8.94 -10.68
C THR A 12 20.74 -9.45 -9.47
N LEU A 13 20.24 -10.48 -8.79
CA LEU A 13 20.83 -11.00 -7.56
C LEU A 13 21.77 -12.19 -7.78
N ALA A 14 21.99 -12.64 -9.02
CA ALA A 14 22.74 -13.86 -9.36
C ALA A 14 24.19 -13.86 -8.84
N ALA A 15 24.82 -12.69 -8.71
CA ALA A 15 26.20 -12.55 -8.24
C ALA A 15 26.33 -12.49 -6.71
N THR A 16 25.22 -12.52 -5.98
CA THR A 16 25.24 -12.43 -4.51
C THR A 16 25.80 -13.74 -3.93
N PRO A 17 26.73 -13.68 -2.95
CA PRO A 17 27.30 -14.89 -2.35
C PRO A 17 26.32 -15.65 -1.43
N THR A 18 25.07 -15.20 -1.30
CA THR A 18 24.05 -15.73 -0.41
C THR A 18 23.07 -16.59 -1.19
N ALA A 19 22.64 -17.72 -0.61
CA ALA A 19 21.57 -18.54 -1.18
C ALA A 19 20.22 -17.80 -1.06
N ILE A 20 19.56 -17.56 -2.19
CA ILE A 20 18.27 -16.85 -2.26
C ILE A 20 17.17 -17.84 -2.67
N GLY A 21 16.15 -17.97 -1.82
CA GLY A 21 14.94 -18.73 -2.10
C GLY A 21 13.85 -17.85 -2.72
N TRP A 22 13.11 -18.40 -3.68
CA TRP A 22 12.00 -17.74 -4.36
C TRP A 22 10.70 -18.44 -4.00
N HIS A 23 9.74 -17.68 -3.49
CA HIS A 23 8.50 -18.19 -2.93
C HIS A 23 7.31 -17.48 -3.58
N GLU A 24 6.30 -18.23 -3.98
CA GLU A 24 5.09 -17.65 -4.61
C GLU A 24 4.10 -17.13 -3.57
N SER A 25 4.15 -17.68 -2.36
CA SER A 25 3.24 -17.32 -1.27
C SER A 25 3.91 -17.47 0.10
N ILE A 26 3.34 -16.80 1.12
CA ILE A 26 3.86 -16.77 2.50
C ILE A 26 3.87 -18.17 3.12
N GLU A 27 2.92 -19.03 2.75
CA GLU A 27 2.77 -20.39 3.27
C GLU A 27 3.97 -21.28 2.91
N THR A 28 4.65 -20.99 1.80
CA THR A 28 5.83 -21.73 1.34
C THR A 28 7.12 -21.33 2.05
N LEU A 29 7.11 -20.26 2.86
CA LEU A 29 8.29 -19.79 3.58
C LEU A 29 8.73 -20.79 4.68
N PRO A 30 10.04 -20.84 4.99
CA PRO A 30 10.56 -21.69 6.06
C PRO A 30 9.96 -21.36 7.42
N GLN A 31 9.64 -22.38 8.21
CA GLN A 31 8.98 -22.29 9.52
C GLN A 31 9.97 -21.86 10.62
N THR A 32 10.54 -20.67 10.46
CA THR A 32 11.49 -20.02 11.38
C THR A 32 11.03 -18.59 11.69
N PRO A 33 11.61 -17.91 12.69
CA PRO A 33 11.43 -16.48 12.84
C PRO A 33 11.82 -15.73 11.56
N LEU A 34 11.09 -14.66 11.21
CA LEU A 34 11.29 -13.90 9.97
C LEU A 34 11.36 -12.39 10.20
N PHE A 35 12.20 -11.72 9.42
CA PHE A 35 12.06 -10.29 9.14
C PHE A 35 11.40 -10.14 7.78
N ILE A 36 10.21 -9.55 7.75
CA ILE A 36 9.42 -9.37 6.52
C ILE A 36 9.46 -7.89 6.15
N VAL A 37 9.83 -7.58 4.91
CA VAL A 37 9.80 -6.21 4.38
C VAL A 37 8.85 -6.19 3.19
N GLY A 38 7.84 -5.33 3.25
CA GLY A 38 6.96 -5.02 2.12
C GLY A 38 7.06 -3.53 1.79
N ASN A 39 7.53 -3.19 0.61
CA ASN A 39 7.55 -1.82 0.12
C ASN A 39 6.65 -1.76 -1.11
N GLU A 40 5.60 -0.93 -1.06
CA GLU A 40 4.55 -0.84 -2.09
C GLU A 40 3.93 -2.22 -2.36
N LEU A 41 3.51 -2.88 -1.27
CA LEU A 41 2.90 -4.21 -1.33
C LEU A 41 1.39 -4.12 -1.25
N PHE A 42 0.87 -3.31 -0.33
CA PHE A 42 -0.55 -3.28 -0.04
C PHE A 42 -1.32 -2.37 -0.98
N ASP A 43 -0.71 -1.32 -1.50
CA ASP A 43 -1.35 -0.36 -2.40
C ASP A 43 -1.90 -1.02 -3.68
N ALA A 44 -1.18 -2.02 -4.22
CA ALA A 44 -1.56 -2.83 -5.37
C ALA A 44 -2.59 -3.94 -5.05
N VAL A 45 -2.94 -4.15 -3.78
CA VAL A 45 -3.95 -5.17 -3.40
C VAL A 45 -5.36 -4.60 -3.60
N PRO A 46 -6.29 -5.35 -4.22
CA PRO A 46 -7.62 -4.85 -4.55
C PRO A 46 -8.41 -4.30 -3.36
N ILE A 47 -9.10 -3.19 -3.61
CA ILE A 47 -10.05 -2.55 -2.70
C ILE A 47 -11.49 -2.76 -3.17
N ARG A 48 -12.44 -2.53 -2.27
CA ARG A 48 -13.87 -2.34 -2.57
C ARG A 48 -14.22 -0.91 -2.21
N GLN A 49 -14.97 -0.24 -3.09
CA GLN A 49 -15.47 1.10 -2.84
C GLN A 49 -16.97 1.04 -2.52
N PHE A 50 -17.41 1.88 -1.61
CA PHE A 50 -18.82 2.10 -1.30
C PHE A 50 -19.13 3.57 -1.47
N VAL A 51 -20.21 3.89 -2.17
CA VAL A 51 -20.69 5.25 -2.42
C VAL A 51 -21.91 5.54 -1.56
N ARG A 52 -21.98 6.75 -0.98
CA ARG A 52 -23.14 7.25 -0.27
C ARG A 52 -24.27 7.53 -1.26
N ALA A 53 -25.32 6.73 -1.22
CA ALA A 53 -26.44 6.81 -2.14
C ALA A 53 -27.78 6.63 -1.40
N GLY A 54 -28.63 7.67 -1.44
CA GLY A 54 -29.87 7.72 -0.69
C GLY A 54 -29.62 7.66 0.81
N THR A 55 -30.27 6.73 1.51
CA THR A 55 -30.21 6.62 2.97
C THR A 55 -29.00 5.84 3.49
N GLY A 56 -28.13 5.30 2.63
CA GLY A 56 -27.04 4.45 3.07
C GLY A 56 -25.87 4.34 2.09
N TRP A 57 -24.97 3.41 2.39
CA TRP A 57 -23.80 3.11 1.59
C TRP A 57 -24.07 1.93 0.66
N ARG A 58 -23.73 2.10 -0.62
CA ARG A 58 -23.90 1.09 -1.68
C ARG A 58 -22.58 0.77 -2.31
N GLU A 59 -22.32 -0.50 -2.61
CA GLU A 59 -21.10 -0.89 -3.30
C GLU A 59 -21.00 -0.16 -4.65
N ARG A 60 -19.87 0.49 -4.91
CA ARG A 60 -19.59 1.16 -6.17
C ARG A 60 -19.10 0.11 -7.16
N MET A 61 -19.91 -0.13 -8.19
CA MET A 61 -19.69 -1.16 -9.20
C MET A 61 -19.32 -0.53 -10.53
N ILE A 62 -18.68 -1.29 -11.40
CA ILE A 62 -18.42 -0.88 -12.78
C ILE A 62 -19.45 -1.58 -13.68
N GLY A 63 -20.08 -0.81 -14.56
CA GLY A 63 -21.04 -1.30 -15.56
C GLY A 63 -20.85 -0.57 -16.88
N LEU A 64 -21.76 -0.83 -17.83
CA LEU A 64 -21.86 -0.08 -19.08
C LEU A 64 -22.97 0.97 -18.95
N ASP A 65 -22.72 2.17 -19.46
CA ASP A 65 -23.73 3.21 -19.64
C ASP A 65 -24.49 3.06 -20.97
N ASP A 66 -25.37 4.02 -21.26
CA ASP A 66 -26.18 4.02 -22.49
C ASP A 66 -25.35 4.15 -23.79
N ALA A 67 -24.07 4.51 -23.68
CA ALA A 67 -23.13 4.61 -24.80
C ALA A 67 -22.21 3.38 -24.93
N ASP A 68 -22.46 2.31 -24.16
CA ASP A 68 -21.59 1.14 -24.03
C ASP A 68 -20.18 1.49 -23.50
N GLU A 69 -20.04 2.57 -22.72
CA GLU A 69 -18.79 2.96 -22.07
C GLU A 69 -18.75 2.52 -20.59
N LEU A 70 -17.56 2.23 -20.07
CA LEU A 70 -17.40 1.84 -18.66
C LEU A 70 -17.71 3.02 -17.74
N HIS A 71 -18.61 2.82 -16.77
CA HIS A 71 -18.99 3.85 -15.82
C HIS A 71 -19.20 3.27 -14.41
N PHE A 72 -19.08 4.12 -13.39
CA PHE A 72 -19.32 3.75 -11.99
C PHE A 72 -20.79 3.89 -11.59
N PHE A 73 -21.36 2.85 -10.98
CA PHE A 73 -22.74 2.82 -10.53
C PHE A 73 -22.85 2.45 -9.05
N ALA A 74 -23.92 2.92 -8.40
CA ALA A 74 -24.31 2.41 -7.08
C ALA A 74 -25.00 1.04 -7.24
N GLY A 75 -24.33 -0.02 -6.81
CA GLY A 75 -24.83 -1.39 -6.82
C GLY A 75 -25.77 -1.71 -5.65
N ALA A 76 -26.21 -2.97 -5.59
CA ALA A 76 -27.11 -3.44 -4.52
C ALA A 76 -26.40 -3.76 -3.20
N GLY A 77 -25.08 -4.04 -3.25
CA GLY A 77 -24.28 -4.42 -2.08
C GLY A 77 -24.25 -3.33 -1.02
N SER A 78 -24.23 -3.73 0.25
CA SER A 78 -24.04 -2.85 1.40
C SER A 78 -22.73 -3.18 2.10
N VAL A 79 -22.22 -2.22 2.89
CA VAL A 79 -21.06 -2.41 3.76
C VAL A 79 -21.50 -2.68 5.19
N ASP A 80 -20.71 -3.48 5.91
CA ASP A 80 -20.87 -3.63 7.36
C ASP A 80 -20.62 -2.27 8.04
N PRO A 81 -21.58 -1.73 8.82
CA PRO A 81 -21.40 -0.46 9.51
C PRO A 81 -20.15 -0.40 10.40
N THR A 82 -19.65 -1.53 10.91
CA THR A 82 -18.42 -1.53 11.74
C THR A 82 -17.14 -1.26 10.94
N LEU A 83 -17.22 -1.30 9.60
CA LEU A 83 -16.11 -1.01 8.70
C LEU A 83 -16.15 0.44 8.18
N LEU A 84 -17.19 1.21 8.55
CA LEU A 84 -17.31 2.62 8.18
C LEU A 84 -16.51 3.49 9.16
N PRO A 85 -15.90 4.59 8.68
CA PRO A 85 -15.32 5.59 9.57
C PRO A 85 -16.41 6.29 10.40
N ASP A 86 -16.03 6.86 11.55
CA ASP A 86 -16.96 7.47 12.51
C ASP A 86 -17.79 8.62 11.92
N ASP A 87 -17.26 9.32 10.90
CA ASP A 87 -17.92 10.43 10.21
C ASP A 87 -18.76 10.00 8.99
N ALA A 88 -18.80 8.70 8.67
CA ALA A 88 -19.48 8.17 7.50
C ALA A 88 -20.98 8.49 7.47
N GLU A 89 -21.64 8.55 8.64
CA GLU A 89 -23.08 8.85 8.71
C GLU A 89 -23.41 10.25 8.20
N ASN A 90 -22.51 11.21 8.41
CA ASN A 90 -22.66 12.61 8.01
C ASN A 90 -22.11 12.91 6.62
N ALA A 91 -21.53 11.91 5.93
CA ALA A 91 -20.97 12.08 4.61
C ALA A 91 -22.02 12.51 3.56
N PRO A 92 -21.68 13.42 2.63
CA PRO A 92 -22.61 13.87 1.59
C PRO A 92 -22.93 12.76 0.57
N GLN A 93 -23.99 12.96 -0.22
CA GLN A 93 -24.29 12.06 -1.35
C GLN A 93 -23.10 12.02 -2.32
N GLY A 94 -22.77 10.84 -2.84
CA GLY A 94 -21.63 10.62 -3.71
C GLY A 94 -20.29 10.48 -2.98
N ALA A 95 -20.24 10.67 -1.66
CA ALA A 95 -19.05 10.38 -0.87
C ALA A 95 -18.63 8.90 -1.00
N ILE A 96 -17.34 8.61 -0.90
CA ILE A 96 -16.77 7.27 -1.08
C ILE A 96 -16.06 6.81 0.19
N VAL A 97 -16.23 5.55 0.54
CA VAL A 97 -15.46 4.84 1.55
C VAL A 97 -14.83 3.61 0.91
N GLU A 98 -13.58 3.35 1.25
CA GLU A 98 -12.81 2.24 0.71
C GLU A 98 -12.55 1.20 1.81
N VAL A 99 -12.75 -0.07 1.48
CA VAL A 99 -12.48 -1.20 2.37
C VAL A 99 -11.66 -2.22 1.60
N ALA A 100 -10.66 -2.81 2.23
CA ALA A 100 -9.75 -3.75 1.56
C ALA A 100 -9.67 -5.09 2.30
N PRO A 101 -10.67 -5.98 2.18
CA PRO A 101 -10.66 -7.28 2.86
C PRO A 101 -9.46 -8.15 2.46
N ALA A 102 -8.99 -8.03 1.21
CA ALA A 102 -7.81 -8.74 0.73
C ALA A 102 -6.52 -8.27 1.42
N ARG A 103 -6.37 -6.96 1.69
CA ARG A 103 -5.24 -6.42 2.48
C ARG A 103 -5.26 -6.94 3.91
N ALA A 104 -6.45 -6.92 4.54
CA ALA A 104 -6.64 -7.44 5.89
C ALA A 104 -6.32 -8.96 5.96
N ALA A 105 -6.78 -9.75 5.00
CA ALA A 105 -6.48 -11.18 4.94
C ALA A 105 -4.97 -11.45 4.79
N LEU A 106 -4.29 -10.73 3.88
CA LEU A 106 -2.85 -10.84 3.70
C LEU A 106 -2.09 -10.48 4.99
N MET A 107 -2.46 -9.37 5.64
CA MET A 107 -1.85 -8.97 6.90
C MET A 107 -2.14 -9.97 8.02
N ALA A 108 -3.33 -10.57 8.07
CA ALA A 108 -3.65 -11.62 9.04
C ALA A 108 -2.74 -12.84 8.87
N THR A 109 -2.51 -13.31 7.64
CA THR A 109 -1.56 -14.41 7.36
C THR A 109 -0.14 -14.07 7.84
N ILE A 110 0.31 -12.83 7.62
CA ILE A 110 1.62 -12.37 8.08
C ILE A 110 1.66 -12.29 9.62
N ALA A 111 0.64 -11.70 10.24
CA ALA A 111 0.54 -11.54 11.68
C ALA A 111 0.49 -12.90 12.40
N GLU A 112 -0.29 -13.87 11.90
CA GLU A 112 -0.33 -15.23 12.42
C GLU A 112 1.07 -15.87 12.37
N ARG A 113 1.80 -15.67 11.27
CA ARG A 113 3.16 -16.20 11.09
C ARG A 113 4.12 -15.64 12.13
N LEU A 114 4.12 -14.32 12.31
CA LEU A 114 4.98 -13.63 13.27
C LEU A 114 4.60 -13.96 14.71
N ALA A 115 3.31 -14.07 15.04
CA ALA A 115 2.83 -14.43 16.37
C ALA A 115 3.25 -15.86 16.76
N ARG A 116 3.17 -16.81 15.82
CA ARG A 116 3.49 -18.22 16.09
C ARG A 116 4.99 -18.49 16.14
N LEU A 117 5.79 -17.86 15.29
CA LEU A 117 7.20 -18.21 15.10
C LEU A 117 8.19 -17.12 15.52
N GLY A 118 7.71 -15.92 15.85
CA GLY A 118 8.54 -14.76 16.15
C GLY A 118 9.05 -14.02 14.91
N GLY A 119 9.58 -12.82 15.13
CA GLY A 119 10.10 -11.96 14.06
C GLY A 119 9.54 -10.54 14.09
N ALA A 120 9.67 -9.82 12.98
CA ALA A 120 9.09 -8.50 12.80
C ALA A 120 8.74 -8.21 11.33
N GLY A 121 7.82 -7.29 11.10
CA GLY A 121 7.43 -6.79 9.78
C GLY A 121 7.67 -5.30 9.64
N LEU A 122 8.18 -4.86 8.49
CA LEU A 122 8.28 -3.44 8.08
C LEU A 122 7.51 -3.27 6.78
N PHE A 123 6.46 -2.46 6.80
CA PHE A 123 5.59 -2.21 5.65
C PHE A 123 5.56 -0.73 5.34
N LEU A 124 5.87 -0.39 4.09
CA LEU A 124 5.98 0.97 3.57
C LEU A 124 5.06 1.07 2.36
N ASP A 125 4.06 1.94 2.42
CA ASP A 125 3.05 2.12 1.39
C ASP A 125 2.48 3.55 1.50
N TYR A 126 1.91 4.05 0.41
CA TYR A 126 1.16 5.32 0.43
C TYR A 126 -0.20 5.11 1.08
N GLY A 127 -0.53 5.94 2.06
CA GLY A 127 -1.74 5.69 2.84
C GLY A 127 -2.03 6.71 3.93
N TYR A 128 -3.00 6.37 4.76
CA TYR A 128 -3.44 7.20 5.87
C TYR A 128 -3.38 6.44 7.19
N LEU A 129 -3.18 7.20 8.27
CA LEU A 129 -3.05 6.67 9.64
C LEU A 129 -4.39 6.59 10.38
N ARG A 130 -5.44 7.16 9.78
CA ARG A 130 -6.80 7.17 10.34
C ARG A 130 -7.79 6.94 9.20
N PRO A 131 -8.80 6.06 9.38
CA PRO A 131 -9.85 5.87 8.40
C PRO A 131 -10.54 7.18 8.06
N GLY A 132 -10.97 7.32 6.81
CA GLY A 132 -11.66 8.51 6.36
C GLY A 132 -12.46 8.27 5.08
N VAL A 133 -13.32 9.23 4.78
CA VAL A 133 -14.10 9.27 3.54
C VAL A 133 -13.25 9.88 2.42
N GLY A 134 -13.13 9.20 1.30
CA GLY A 134 -12.38 9.65 0.14
C GLY A 134 -12.27 8.59 -0.96
N ASP A 135 -12.16 9.04 -2.21
CA ASP A 135 -11.78 8.20 -3.35
C ASP A 135 -10.26 8.30 -3.50
N THR A 136 -9.55 7.20 -3.32
CA THR A 136 -8.09 7.15 -3.46
C THR A 136 -7.63 6.23 -4.57
N LEU A 137 -8.57 5.59 -5.26
CA LEU A 137 -8.28 4.78 -6.44
C LEU A 137 -7.79 5.67 -7.57
N GLN A 138 -6.57 5.41 -8.01
CA GLN A 138 -5.90 6.18 -9.04
C GLN A 138 -5.38 5.27 -10.15
N ALA A 139 -5.45 5.77 -11.38
CA ALA A 139 -4.73 5.21 -12.50
C ALA A 139 -3.55 6.12 -12.86
N VAL A 140 -2.38 5.53 -13.01
CA VAL A 140 -1.18 6.21 -13.47
C VAL A 140 -0.68 5.54 -14.73
N ARG A 141 -0.51 6.34 -15.80
CA ARG A 141 0.02 5.87 -17.07
C ARG A 141 0.97 6.91 -17.64
N LYS A 142 2.16 6.46 -18.06
CA LYS A 142 3.21 7.33 -18.61
C LYS A 142 3.61 8.51 -17.71
N HIS A 143 3.56 8.32 -16.38
CA HIS A 143 3.84 9.31 -15.33
C HIS A 143 2.78 10.40 -15.15
N ASP A 144 1.59 10.24 -15.73
CA ASP A 144 0.46 11.14 -15.51
C ASP A 144 -0.74 10.37 -14.94
N HIS A 145 -1.54 11.05 -14.12
CA HIS A 145 -2.81 10.53 -13.66
C HIS A 145 -3.83 10.53 -14.81
N GLU A 146 -4.61 9.46 -14.91
CA GLU A 146 -5.73 9.38 -15.84
C GLU A 146 -6.99 8.82 -15.16
N ASP A 147 -8.11 8.87 -15.87
CA ASP A 147 -9.35 8.23 -15.43
C ASP A 147 -9.14 6.71 -15.33
N VAL A 148 -9.55 6.13 -14.20
CA VAL A 148 -9.40 4.71 -13.86
C VAL A 148 -10.05 3.79 -14.91
N LEU A 149 -11.11 4.25 -15.58
CA LEU A 149 -11.86 3.47 -16.56
C LEU A 149 -11.43 3.74 -18.01
N ALA A 150 -10.51 4.68 -18.26
CA ALA A 150 -10.13 5.08 -19.61
C ALA A 150 -9.33 4.01 -20.37
N ASN A 151 -8.32 3.39 -19.74
CA ASN A 151 -7.47 2.39 -20.38
C ASN A 151 -7.25 1.14 -19.48
N PRO A 152 -8.29 0.36 -19.19
CA PRO A 152 -8.18 -0.79 -18.29
C PRO A 152 -7.13 -1.80 -18.77
N GLY A 153 -6.18 -2.12 -17.89
CA GLY A 153 -5.06 -3.03 -18.19
C GLY A 153 -3.83 -2.37 -18.81
N GLU A 154 -3.89 -1.09 -19.20
CA GLU A 154 -2.73 -0.32 -19.66
C GLU A 154 -2.19 0.67 -18.61
N ALA A 155 -3.02 1.03 -17.64
CA ALA A 155 -2.66 1.90 -16.51
C ALA A 155 -2.30 1.08 -15.28
N ASP A 156 -1.38 1.61 -14.47
CA ASP A 156 -1.12 1.07 -13.14
C ASP A 156 -2.18 1.59 -12.17
N LEU A 157 -2.76 0.69 -11.36
CA LEU A 157 -3.82 1.03 -10.42
C LEU A 157 -3.28 0.95 -9.00
N THR A 158 -3.45 2.05 -8.26
CA THR A 158 -3.08 2.12 -6.84
C THR A 158 -4.24 2.71 -6.04
N ALA A 159 -4.30 2.37 -4.75
CA ALA A 159 -5.18 3.01 -3.80
C ALA A 159 -4.49 3.12 -2.45
N HIS A 160 -4.74 4.22 -1.73
CA HIS A 160 -4.15 4.47 -0.42
C HIS A 160 -4.43 3.32 0.56
N VAL A 161 -3.44 3.02 1.37
CA VAL A 161 -3.50 1.97 2.39
C VAL A 161 -4.03 2.53 3.71
N ASP A 162 -5.06 1.88 4.25
CA ASP A 162 -5.52 2.10 5.62
C ASP A 162 -4.59 1.40 6.61
N PHE A 163 -3.59 2.13 7.11
CA PHE A 163 -2.66 1.60 8.10
C PHE A 163 -3.31 1.35 9.46
N ALA A 164 -4.42 2.01 9.78
CA ALA A 164 -5.16 1.76 11.02
C ALA A 164 -5.82 0.37 10.96
N ALA A 165 -6.42 0.01 9.84
CA ALA A 165 -7.00 -1.32 9.62
C ALA A 165 -5.93 -2.44 9.64
N LEU A 166 -4.77 -2.20 9.01
CA LEU A 166 -3.65 -3.14 9.08
C LEU A 166 -3.14 -3.31 10.52
N ALA A 167 -2.95 -2.20 11.25
CA ALA A 167 -2.52 -2.24 12.65
C ALA A 167 -3.54 -2.93 13.57
N ALA A 168 -4.84 -2.73 13.34
CA ALA A 168 -5.90 -3.44 14.06
C ALA A 168 -5.84 -4.95 13.82
N THR A 169 -5.60 -5.37 12.56
CA THR A 169 -5.43 -6.78 12.19
C THR A 169 -4.24 -7.41 12.90
N VAL A 170 -3.10 -6.71 12.96
CA VAL A 170 -1.90 -7.17 13.67
C VAL A 170 -2.18 -7.32 15.18
N ARG A 171 -2.82 -6.32 15.80
CA ARG A 171 -3.16 -6.36 17.23
C ARG A 171 -4.15 -7.46 17.59
N ALA A 172 -5.07 -7.80 16.69
CA ALA A 172 -5.99 -8.93 16.88
C ALA A 172 -5.26 -10.29 17.00
N HIS A 173 -4.03 -10.39 16.51
CA HIS A 173 -3.15 -11.56 16.66
C HIS A 173 -2.20 -11.48 17.86
N GLY A 174 -2.41 -10.51 18.77
CA GLY A 174 -1.60 -10.35 19.98
C GLY A 174 -0.20 -9.75 19.75
N LEU A 175 0.01 -9.11 18.60
CA LEU A 175 1.25 -8.43 18.25
C LEU A 175 1.14 -6.92 18.43
N ASP A 176 2.28 -6.27 18.68
CA ASP A 176 2.37 -4.81 18.69
C ASP A 176 2.47 -4.24 17.27
N ALA A 177 1.86 -3.08 17.07
CA ALA A 177 1.90 -2.35 15.80
C ALA A 177 2.19 -0.86 16.04
N HIS A 178 3.24 -0.36 15.39
CA HIS A 178 3.67 1.04 15.42
C HIS A 178 3.54 1.66 14.04
N LEU A 179 3.02 2.88 13.97
CA LEU A 179 2.85 3.62 12.72
C LEU A 179 3.71 4.90 12.77
N SER A 180 4.33 5.23 11.65
CA SER A 180 5.15 6.44 11.48
C SER A 180 5.05 6.90 10.03
N THR A 181 5.45 8.15 9.77
CA THR A 181 5.65 8.62 8.39
C THR A 181 7.03 8.16 7.89
N GLN A 182 7.17 8.00 6.57
CA GLN A 182 8.43 7.60 5.95
C GLN A 182 9.58 8.54 6.35
N GLY A 183 9.39 9.86 6.19
CA GLY A 183 10.43 10.82 6.50
C GLY A 183 10.89 10.76 7.95
N LYS A 184 9.96 10.66 8.91
CA LYS A 184 10.30 10.50 10.32
C LYS A 184 11.10 9.22 10.57
N PHE A 185 10.62 8.09 10.05
CA PHE A 185 11.29 6.79 10.20
C PHE A 185 12.72 6.81 9.63
N LEU A 186 12.90 7.34 8.41
CA LEU A 186 14.22 7.39 7.77
C LEU A 186 15.19 8.31 8.50
N VAL A 187 14.73 9.47 8.98
CA VAL A 187 15.56 10.40 9.77
C VAL A 187 15.97 9.75 11.10
N GLU A 188 15.06 9.07 11.80
CA GLU A 188 15.37 8.34 13.04
C GLU A 188 16.35 7.18 12.81
N MET A 189 16.36 6.59 11.61
CA MET A 189 17.32 5.56 11.18
C MET A 189 18.68 6.11 10.74
N GLY A 190 18.88 7.42 10.77
CA GLY A 190 20.17 8.06 10.46
C GLY A 190 20.39 8.41 8.98
N LEU A 191 19.31 8.70 8.24
CA LEU A 191 19.39 9.06 6.82
C LEU A 191 20.32 10.28 6.58
N LEU A 192 20.27 11.29 7.45
CA LEU A 192 21.02 12.54 7.26
C LEU A 192 22.53 12.32 7.42
N GLU A 193 22.91 11.52 8.41
CA GLU A 193 24.30 11.11 8.66
C GLU A 193 24.84 10.31 7.47
N ARG A 194 24.03 9.37 6.95
CA ARG A 194 24.41 8.58 5.79
C ARG A 194 24.56 9.44 4.54
N ALA A 195 23.66 10.39 4.32
CA ALA A 195 23.75 11.36 3.22
C ALA A 195 25.01 12.22 3.33
N GLY A 196 25.35 12.71 4.52
CA GLY A 196 26.58 13.46 4.78
C GLY A 196 27.85 12.64 4.46
N GLN A 197 27.89 11.36 4.86
CA GLN A 197 29.01 10.46 4.55
C GLN A 197 29.15 10.21 3.05
N LEU A 198 28.05 9.97 2.34
CA LEU A 198 28.05 9.77 0.89
C LEU A 198 28.50 11.04 0.15
N GLY A 199 28.08 12.21 0.64
CA GLY A 199 28.43 13.50 0.06
C GLY A 199 29.88 13.93 0.29
N ALA A 200 30.53 13.47 1.36
CA ALA A 200 31.85 13.96 1.79
C ALA A 200 32.90 13.92 0.68
N ASN A 201 32.99 12.80 -0.04
CA ASN A 201 33.95 12.59 -1.14
C ASN A 201 33.33 12.72 -2.54
N ALA A 202 32.06 13.12 -2.62
CA ALA A 202 31.34 13.27 -3.88
C ALA A 202 31.64 14.63 -4.54
N ASN A 203 31.51 14.69 -5.87
CA ASN A 203 31.52 15.97 -6.59
C ASN A 203 30.21 16.75 -6.36
N GLU A 204 30.17 18.00 -6.80
CA GLU A 204 29.03 18.90 -6.59
C GLU A 204 27.70 18.33 -7.11
N ALA A 205 27.67 17.87 -8.37
CA ALA A 205 26.47 17.27 -8.96
C ALA A 205 25.95 16.05 -8.18
N ALA A 206 26.85 15.21 -7.66
CA ALA A 206 26.46 14.08 -6.83
C ALA A 206 25.96 14.51 -5.45
N ARG A 207 26.51 15.58 -4.86
CA ARG A 207 26.01 16.16 -3.60
C ARG A 207 24.61 16.75 -3.77
N GLU A 208 24.38 17.50 -4.85
CA GLU A 208 23.05 18.04 -5.18
C GLU A 208 22.04 16.92 -5.39
N LYS A 209 22.42 15.85 -6.11
CA LYS A 209 21.58 14.68 -6.28
C LYS A 209 21.24 14.02 -4.94
N ILE A 210 22.23 13.80 -4.07
CA ILE A 210 22.01 13.21 -2.74
C ILE A 210 21.04 14.08 -1.93
N ALA A 211 21.23 15.40 -1.92
CA ALA A 211 20.34 16.32 -1.22
C ALA A 211 18.91 16.26 -1.77
N GLY A 212 18.75 16.23 -3.10
CA GLY A 212 17.44 16.09 -3.74
C GLY A 212 16.73 14.77 -3.41
N GLU A 213 17.46 13.65 -3.38
CA GLU A 213 16.87 12.36 -2.98
C GLU A 213 16.49 12.32 -1.49
N VAL A 214 17.26 12.96 -0.61
CA VAL A 214 16.90 13.09 0.81
C VAL A 214 15.61 13.90 0.96
N GLU A 215 15.51 15.04 0.27
CA GLU A 215 14.30 15.87 0.29
C GLU A 215 13.10 15.09 -0.27
N ARG A 216 13.28 14.34 -1.36
CA ARG A 216 12.22 13.52 -1.95
C ARG A 216 11.78 12.36 -1.05
N LEU A 217 12.67 11.79 -0.25
CA LEU A 217 12.36 10.62 0.58
C LEU A 217 11.88 11.00 1.99
N ALA A 218 12.37 12.11 2.54
CA ALA A 218 12.16 12.46 3.95
C ALA A 218 11.81 13.94 4.19
N GLY A 219 11.67 14.73 3.13
CA GLY A 219 11.24 16.12 3.22
C GLY A 219 9.82 16.24 3.78
N PRO A 220 9.42 17.41 4.29
CA PRO A 220 8.08 17.63 4.85
C PRO A 220 6.94 17.48 3.84
N GLN A 221 7.26 17.54 2.54
CA GLN A 221 6.33 17.40 1.42
C GLN A 221 6.49 16.06 0.68
N ALA A 222 7.31 15.15 1.20
CA ALA A 222 7.54 13.81 0.66
C ALA A 222 6.39 12.85 0.98
#